data_AF-A0A6C0LJ66-F1
#
_entry.id   AF-A0A6C0LJ66-F1
#
_cell.length_a   1.000
_cell.length_b   1.000
_cell.length_c   1.000
_cell.angle_alpha   90.00
_cell.angle_beta   90.00
_cell.angle_gamma   90.00
#
_symmetry.space_group_name_H-M   'P 1'
#
loop_
_entity.id
_entity.type
_entity.pdbx_description
1 polymer ?
#
loop_
_entity_poly.entity_id
_entity_poly.type
_entity_poly.pdbx_seq_one_letter_code
_entity_poly.pdbx_strand_id
1 'polypeptide(L)'
;MELRKQIYFDTIKDICPPTHDINDITFKVSGILNVCLIEYRIMDEIEHVLNALLHVYDSDEIGLTIVCGSQNEDYIRDKFNHWNNLRIINTGHANMTRHSYSALLKSPSFWEQFTMWSHVLVYQTDALILRKIDEVYFDFDYIGAPWKDIHKWLGKNKPTYNGGNGGFSLRRVLAMIQSCECNRNLSHDEISVVNEDGFFCSNDTLNFAPENSNIHKQFSIEEIFYENPVGCHQLYRYITDNEFYTIINIIKQRFHKQSSTLIFTLFGGINGVGFYNQIFSLELAIFMSNFFKRELHLIINKPLAALGVGNWNLGTIFDYIEDISHLLPYGFKIIKSDNLEKLYNNIYTVNCEKYISSCYYVEDSFRTDEYSKDVLEFANGRTDISNELDCLFDYSKQYVLFDKSNASRIYYNFYISKEKYILMNYISENIKLKKIILNCVDVIKLPRKFISLHIRFGDIGRGNFINPRRIINNITNWMSLHNTNNHPLIIMCDHPKHPVIKILDMKYNVLMSHNLINNDKIKQLYKNPAIAMFLIEKTICERADIFIGTATSTVSVHINYNNYLNYKPYYHYNDCYGNVEDNFDKQMLKFIKVNPEKKWTWGKYNYIEGHPLSWTLFFNDNIYR
;
A
#
# COMPACT_ATOMS: atom_id res chain seq x y z
N MET A 1 21.85 18.31 1.52
CA MET A 1 21.08 19.31 0.75
C MET A 1 20.91 18.88 -0.70
N GLU A 2 21.98 18.66 -1.47
CA GLU A 2 21.88 18.24 -2.89
C GLU A 2 21.06 16.96 -3.11
N LEU A 3 21.24 15.93 -2.28
CA LEU A 3 20.41 14.72 -2.36
C LEU A 3 18.91 15.00 -2.20
N ARG A 4 18.52 15.87 -1.26
CA ARG A 4 17.11 16.26 -1.07
C ARG A 4 16.59 17.06 -2.26
N LYS A 5 17.43 17.93 -2.82
CA LYS A 5 17.10 18.70 -4.02
C LYS A 5 16.82 17.77 -5.19
N GLN A 6 17.71 16.80 -5.43
CA GLN A 6 17.52 15.76 -6.43
C GLN A 6 16.22 14.98 -6.18
N ILE A 7 16.01 14.47 -4.97
CA ILE A 7 14.78 13.72 -4.62
C ILE A 7 13.52 14.55 -4.87
N TYR A 8 13.53 15.85 -4.54
CA TYR A 8 12.40 16.74 -4.78
C TYR A 8 12.09 16.87 -6.27
N PHE A 9 13.10 17.18 -7.10
CA PHE A 9 12.93 17.34 -8.54
C PHE A 9 12.56 16.02 -9.22
N ASP A 10 13.19 14.90 -8.82
CA ASP A 10 12.82 13.55 -9.27
C ASP A 10 11.38 13.22 -8.90
N THR A 11 10.91 13.68 -7.73
CA THR A 11 9.51 13.49 -7.34
C THR A 11 8.58 14.32 -8.23
N ILE A 12 8.75 15.64 -8.33
CA ILE A 12 7.78 16.46 -9.09
C ILE A 12 7.80 16.17 -10.60
N LYS A 13 8.90 15.67 -11.13
CA LYS A 13 9.02 15.23 -12.54
C LYS A 13 7.96 14.20 -12.93
N ASP A 14 7.55 13.34 -12.00
CA ASP A 14 6.56 12.29 -12.25
C ASP A 14 5.11 12.78 -12.16
N ILE A 15 4.88 14.07 -11.88
CA ILE A 15 3.54 14.66 -11.83
C ILE A 15 3.02 14.82 -13.28
N CYS A 16 2.21 13.84 -13.68
CA CYS A 16 1.53 13.86 -14.96
C CYS A 16 0.38 14.89 -15.00
N PRO A 17 -0.01 15.38 -16.18
CA PRO A 17 -1.21 16.19 -16.33
C PRO A 17 -2.47 15.50 -15.79
N PRO A 18 -3.49 16.24 -15.32
CA PRO A 18 -4.77 15.67 -14.92
C PRO A 18 -5.48 14.98 -16.11
N THR A 19 -6.35 14.00 -15.82
CA THR A 19 -6.95 13.05 -16.80
C THR A 19 -7.96 13.66 -17.78
N HIS A 20 -8.00 14.98 -17.95
CA HIS A 20 -8.88 15.67 -18.90
C HIS A 20 -8.04 16.18 -20.06
N ASP A 21 -8.65 16.33 -21.24
CA ASP A 21 -7.97 16.66 -22.49
C ASP A 21 -7.19 17.97 -22.32
N ILE A 22 -5.87 17.87 -22.12
CA ILE A 22 -4.97 19.03 -21.86
C ILE A 22 -5.00 20.04 -23.00
N ASN A 23 -5.56 19.63 -24.14
CA ASN A 23 -5.71 20.41 -25.35
C ASN A 23 -6.89 21.39 -25.30
N ASP A 24 -7.79 21.31 -24.30
CA ASP A 24 -8.97 22.20 -24.18
C ASP A 24 -9.07 22.86 -22.78
N ILE A 25 -7.95 23.44 -22.33
CA ILE A 25 -7.89 24.20 -21.07
C ILE A 25 -8.25 25.66 -21.34
N THR A 26 -9.18 26.20 -20.56
CA THR A 26 -9.58 27.61 -20.61
C THR A 26 -9.48 28.26 -19.25
N PHE A 27 -8.65 29.29 -19.13
CA PHE A 27 -8.47 30.07 -17.90
C PHE A 27 -9.43 31.26 -17.81
N LYS A 28 -9.68 31.74 -16.59
CA LYS A 28 -10.35 33.03 -16.37
C LYS A 28 -9.44 34.19 -16.79
N VAL A 29 -10.07 35.28 -17.25
CA VAL A 29 -9.39 36.54 -17.61
C VAL A 29 -9.46 37.62 -16.51
N SER A 30 -10.30 37.42 -15.50
CA SER A 30 -10.46 38.29 -14.32
C SER A 30 -11.05 37.51 -13.14
N GLY A 31 -10.92 38.00 -11.92
CA GLY A 31 -11.52 37.38 -10.74
C GLY A 31 -10.71 37.55 -9.45
N ILE A 32 -10.81 36.57 -8.55
CA ILE A 32 -10.14 36.64 -7.25
C ILE A 32 -8.64 36.30 -7.38
N LEU A 33 -8.30 35.21 -8.05
CA LEU A 33 -6.94 34.65 -8.05
C LEU A 33 -6.37 34.52 -9.46
N ASN A 34 -5.21 35.16 -9.68
CA ASN A 34 -4.30 34.81 -10.78
C ASN A 34 -3.08 34.07 -10.22
N VAL A 35 -2.66 32.98 -10.84
CA VAL A 35 -1.38 32.35 -10.55
C VAL A 35 -0.35 32.91 -11.54
N CYS A 36 0.72 33.50 -11.01
CA CYS A 36 1.79 34.11 -11.81
C CYS A 36 3.06 33.28 -11.67
N LEU A 37 3.36 32.45 -12.68
CA LEU A 37 4.60 31.70 -12.78
C LEU A 37 5.69 32.59 -13.40
N ILE A 38 6.84 32.73 -12.73
CA ILE A 38 7.94 33.57 -13.22
C ILE A 38 9.20 32.73 -13.39
N GLU A 39 9.63 32.52 -14.65
CA GLU A 39 10.83 31.76 -14.97
C GLU A 39 11.44 32.26 -16.28
N TYR A 40 12.75 32.46 -16.29
CA TYR A 40 13.49 33.01 -17.42
C TYR A 40 14.39 31.97 -18.11
N ARG A 41 14.60 30.83 -17.45
CA ARG A 41 15.38 29.71 -17.95
C ARG A 41 14.49 28.75 -18.74
N ILE A 42 15.12 27.96 -19.59
CA ILE A 42 14.47 26.79 -20.20
C ILE A 42 14.51 25.66 -19.17
N MET A 43 13.34 25.28 -18.66
CA MET A 43 13.20 24.33 -17.56
C MET A 43 11.92 23.50 -17.74
N ASP A 44 12.06 22.17 -17.70
CA ASP A 44 10.93 21.25 -17.78
C ASP A 44 10.08 21.28 -16.52
N GLU A 45 10.65 21.72 -15.40
CA GLU A 45 9.98 21.91 -14.12
C GLU A 45 8.78 22.86 -14.21
N ILE A 46 8.76 23.76 -15.19
CA ILE A 46 7.61 24.63 -15.47
C ILE A 46 6.36 23.78 -15.72
N GLU A 47 6.46 22.72 -16.52
CA GLU A 47 5.34 21.82 -16.78
C GLU A 47 4.93 21.06 -15.51
N HIS A 48 5.90 20.56 -14.75
CA HIS A 48 5.66 19.76 -13.56
C HIS A 48 4.87 20.53 -12.49
N VAL A 49 5.25 21.78 -12.23
CA VAL A 49 4.57 22.63 -11.23
C VAL A 49 3.20 23.10 -11.72
N LEU A 50 3.01 23.27 -13.04
CA LEU A 50 1.72 23.60 -13.65
C LEU A 50 0.77 22.39 -13.66
N ASN A 51 1.27 21.17 -13.86
CA ASN A 51 0.46 19.96 -13.70
C ASN A 51 -0.07 19.85 -12.27
N ALA A 52 0.79 20.09 -11.27
CA ALA A 52 0.35 20.12 -9.87
C ALA A 52 -0.73 21.19 -9.62
N LEU A 53 -0.61 22.37 -10.24
CA LEU A 53 -1.62 23.43 -10.18
C LEU A 53 -2.97 22.96 -10.75
N LEU A 54 -2.97 22.31 -11.91
CA LEU A 54 -4.17 21.80 -12.58
C LEU A 54 -4.79 20.57 -11.89
N HIS A 55 -4.04 19.86 -11.04
CA HIS A 55 -4.61 18.87 -10.13
C HIS A 55 -5.32 19.50 -8.92
N VAL A 56 -5.03 20.78 -8.62
CA VAL A 56 -5.57 21.50 -7.46
C VAL A 56 -6.74 22.41 -7.83
N TYR A 57 -6.67 23.07 -8.97
CA TYR A 57 -7.71 23.97 -9.48
C TYR A 57 -8.23 23.52 -10.82
N ASP A 58 -9.54 23.67 -11.00
CA ASP A 58 -10.13 23.67 -12.33
C ASP A 58 -9.72 24.98 -13.03
N SER A 59 -9.40 24.92 -14.32
CA SER A 59 -8.83 26.09 -15.02
C SER A 59 -9.80 27.28 -15.07
N ASP A 60 -11.11 27.02 -15.03
CA ASP A 60 -12.15 28.04 -15.01
C ASP A 60 -12.34 28.70 -13.63
N GLU A 61 -11.58 28.30 -12.61
CA GLU A 61 -11.58 28.93 -11.30
C GLU A 61 -10.56 30.07 -11.19
N ILE A 62 -9.46 29.99 -11.95
CA ILE A 62 -8.26 30.82 -11.79
C ILE A 62 -7.81 31.44 -13.11
N GLY A 63 -7.04 32.52 -13.03
CA GLY A 63 -6.20 32.97 -14.15
C GLY A 63 -4.81 32.38 -14.07
N LEU A 64 -4.15 32.25 -15.21
CA LEU A 64 -2.74 31.84 -15.29
C LEU A 64 -1.95 32.83 -16.13
N THR A 65 -0.85 33.33 -15.56
CA THR A 65 0.12 34.17 -16.23
C THR A 65 1.51 33.54 -16.14
N ILE A 66 2.20 33.40 -17.26
CA ILE A 66 3.62 33.01 -17.31
C ILE A 66 4.44 34.24 -17.70
N VAL A 67 5.32 34.67 -16.80
CA VAL A 67 6.29 35.75 -17.04
C VAL A 67 7.61 35.12 -17.43
N CYS A 68 8.10 35.49 -18.61
CA CYS A 68 9.27 34.88 -19.23
C CYS A 68 10.27 35.92 -19.75
N GLY A 69 11.43 35.42 -20.17
CA GLY A 69 12.47 36.19 -20.83
C GLY A 69 12.51 35.94 -22.33
N SER A 70 13.35 36.69 -23.04
CA SER A 70 13.55 36.50 -24.48
C SER A 70 14.26 35.18 -24.82
N GLN A 71 14.93 34.53 -23.85
CA GLN A 71 15.61 33.24 -24.08
C GLN A 71 14.70 32.02 -24.01
N ASN A 72 13.59 32.10 -23.27
CA ASN A 72 12.68 30.96 -23.08
C ASN A 72 11.27 31.21 -23.63
N GLU A 73 11.00 32.37 -24.25
CA GLU A 73 9.69 32.67 -24.83
C GLU A 73 9.22 31.60 -25.83
N ASP A 74 10.06 31.23 -26.80
CA ASP A 74 9.71 30.22 -27.79
C ASP A 74 9.39 28.88 -27.13
N TYR A 75 10.21 28.45 -26.16
CA TYR A 75 9.97 27.23 -25.37
C TYR A 75 8.61 27.26 -24.66
N ILE A 76 8.24 28.38 -24.03
CA ILE A 76 6.97 28.54 -23.34
C ILE A 76 5.80 28.54 -24.32
N ARG A 77 5.93 29.24 -25.46
CA ARG A 77 4.88 29.31 -26.48
C ARG A 77 4.65 27.97 -27.13
N ASP A 78 5.71 27.27 -27.55
CA ASP A 78 5.61 25.95 -28.15
C ASP A 78 4.87 24.97 -27.24
N LYS A 79 5.12 25.07 -25.93
CA LYS A 79 4.58 24.13 -24.94
C LYS A 79 3.17 24.47 -24.48
N PHE A 80 2.80 25.75 -24.34
CA PHE A 80 1.57 26.14 -23.63
C PHE A 80 0.62 27.06 -24.42
N ASN A 81 0.98 27.52 -25.62
CA ASN A 81 0.15 28.47 -26.38
C ASN A 81 -1.18 27.88 -26.89
N HIS A 82 -1.38 26.57 -26.74
CA HIS A 82 -2.65 25.91 -27.03
C HIS A 82 -3.70 26.10 -25.93
N TRP A 83 -3.33 26.59 -24.74
CA TRP A 83 -4.29 26.90 -23.67
C TRP A 83 -5.01 28.22 -23.91
N ASN A 84 -6.34 28.18 -23.83
CA ASN A 84 -7.18 29.35 -24.02
C ASN A 84 -7.05 30.31 -22.82
N ASN A 85 -6.92 31.61 -23.12
CA ASN A 85 -6.76 32.70 -22.16
C ASN A 85 -5.50 32.62 -21.27
N LEU A 86 -4.54 31.73 -21.57
CA LEU A 86 -3.22 31.80 -20.96
C LEU A 86 -2.56 33.13 -21.32
N ARG A 87 -2.05 33.85 -20.31
CA ARG A 87 -1.30 35.08 -20.55
C ARG A 87 0.19 34.83 -20.47
N ILE A 88 0.94 35.19 -21.51
CA ILE A 88 2.40 35.14 -21.54
C ILE A 88 2.93 36.57 -21.59
N ILE A 89 3.78 36.95 -20.63
CA ILE A 89 4.42 38.26 -20.56
C ILE A 89 5.93 38.09 -20.73
N ASN A 90 6.46 38.50 -21.88
CA ASN A 90 7.90 38.66 -22.05
C ASN A 90 8.32 40.05 -21.54
N THR A 91 9.27 40.08 -20.62
CA THR A 91 9.79 41.34 -20.03
C THR A 91 10.92 41.97 -20.83
N GLY A 92 11.36 41.35 -21.93
CA GLY A 92 12.46 41.81 -22.78
C GLY A 92 13.86 41.47 -22.27
N HIS A 93 13.98 40.92 -21.04
CA HIS A 93 15.25 40.46 -20.51
C HIS A 93 15.56 39.03 -20.97
N ALA A 94 16.81 38.75 -21.33
CA ALA A 94 17.26 37.40 -21.67
C ALA A 94 17.14 36.45 -20.47
N ASN A 95 17.71 36.85 -19.34
CA ASN A 95 17.61 36.17 -18.04
C ASN A 95 17.74 37.22 -16.92
N MET A 96 17.42 36.85 -15.68
CA MET A 96 17.47 37.74 -14.53
C MET A 96 18.46 37.28 -13.48
N THR A 97 19.14 38.24 -12.87
CA THR A 97 19.79 38.04 -11.56
C THR A 97 18.74 38.10 -10.45
N ARG A 98 19.07 37.60 -9.26
CA ARG A 98 18.20 37.73 -8.08
C ARG A 98 17.82 39.19 -7.82
N HIS A 99 18.76 40.11 -7.96
CA HIS A 99 18.52 41.54 -7.75
C HIS A 99 17.48 42.07 -8.75
N SER A 100 17.68 41.81 -10.05
CA SER A 100 16.75 42.27 -11.08
C SER A 100 15.37 41.62 -10.96
N TYR A 101 15.29 40.35 -10.53
CA TYR A 101 14.02 39.67 -10.24
C TYR A 101 13.26 40.36 -9.10
N SER A 102 13.94 40.63 -7.99
CA SER A 102 13.33 41.38 -6.89
C SER A 102 12.94 42.80 -7.32
N ALA A 103 13.74 43.46 -8.15
CA ALA A 103 13.43 44.79 -8.69
C ALA A 103 12.14 44.78 -9.52
N LEU A 104 11.96 43.79 -10.40
CA LEU A 104 10.72 43.61 -11.17
C LEU A 104 9.49 43.51 -10.27
N LEU A 105 9.54 42.66 -9.24
CA LEU A 105 8.44 42.49 -8.29
C LEU A 105 8.21 43.71 -7.39
N LYS A 106 9.15 44.66 -7.35
CA LYS A 106 9.03 45.93 -6.64
C LYS A 106 8.65 47.11 -7.55
N SER A 107 8.35 46.85 -8.83
CA SER A 107 7.89 47.86 -9.78
C SER A 107 6.36 47.92 -9.78
N PRO A 108 5.74 49.10 -9.66
CA PRO A 108 4.28 49.22 -9.67
C PRO A 108 3.69 48.82 -11.03
N SER A 109 4.43 49.09 -12.11
CA SER A 109 4.07 48.72 -13.49
C SER A 109 3.93 47.22 -13.72
N PHE A 110 4.62 46.39 -12.93
CA PHE A 110 4.43 44.93 -12.96
C PHE A 110 3.06 44.55 -12.41
N TRP A 111 2.68 45.09 -11.25
CA TRP A 111 1.40 44.79 -10.59
C TRP A 111 0.20 45.40 -11.30
N GLU A 112 0.37 46.54 -11.97
CA GLU A 112 -0.65 47.15 -12.82
C GLU A 112 -1.17 46.20 -13.93
N GLN A 113 -0.31 45.27 -14.37
CA GLN A 113 -0.69 44.23 -15.31
C GLN A 113 -1.79 43.30 -14.77
N PHE A 114 -1.98 43.21 -13.45
CA PHE A 114 -2.89 42.28 -12.80
C PHE A 114 -4.14 42.95 -12.22
N THR A 115 -4.45 44.20 -12.58
CA THR A 115 -5.58 44.99 -12.04
C THR A 115 -6.96 44.37 -12.24
N MET A 116 -7.09 43.40 -13.14
CA MET A 116 -8.31 42.58 -13.31
C MET A 116 -8.48 41.49 -12.23
N TRP A 117 -7.54 41.39 -11.30
CA TRP A 117 -7.48 40.37 -10.25
C TRP A 117 -7.38 41.01 -8.87
N SER A 118 -8.02 40.38 -7.89
CA SER A 118 -7.86 40.79 -6.49
C SER A 118 -6.46 40.44 -5.97
N HIS A 119 -6.04 39.19 -6.21
CA HIS A 119 -4.79 38.64 -5.69
C HIS A 119 -4.02 37.87 -6.76
N VAL A 120 -2.71 37.83 -6.57
CA VAL A 120 -1.78 37.04 -7.36
C VAL A 120 -1.03 36.08 -6.43
N LEU A 121 -1.03 34.79 -6.76
CA LEU A 121 -0.08 33.84 -6.20
C LEU A 121 1.20 33.89 -7.03
N VAL A 122 2.29 34.39 -6.46
CA VAL A 122 3.62 34.25 -7.05
C VAL A 122 4.03 32.78 -6.94
N TYR A 123 4.44 32.18 -8.06
CA TYR A 123 4.73 30.76 -8.17
C TYR A 123 6.05 30.53 -8.93
N GLN A 124 6.97 29.77 -8.37
CA GLN A 124 8.28 29.47 -8.98
C GLN A 124 8.46 27.97 -9.27
N THR A 125 9.46 27.62 -10.07
CA THR A 125 9.76 26.24 -10.49
C THR A 125 10.26 25.33 -9.36
N ASP A 126 10.70 25.92 -8.24
CA ASP A 126 11.06 25.23 -6.99
C ASP A 126 10.01 25.41 -5.88
N ALA A 127 8.78 25.76 -6.27
CA ALA A 127 7.59 25.74 -5.43
C ALA A 127 6.58 24.69 -5.90
N LEU A 128 5.66 24.30 -5.01
CA LEU A 128 4.59 23.37 -5.34
C LEU A 128 3.33 23.71 -4.57
N ILE A 129 2.22 23.90 -5.27
CA ILE A 129 0.90 23.97 -4.65
C ILE A 129 0.42 22.57 -4.29
N LEU A 130 -0.11 22.41 -3.09
CA LEU A 130 -0.55 21.13 -2.55
C LEU A 130 -2.06 21.07 -2.35
N ARG A 131 -2.78 22.19 -2.23
CA ARG A 131 -4.26 22.24 -2.16
C ARG A 131 -4.75 23.65 -2.46
N LYS A 132 -6.07 23.82 -2.60
CA LYS A 132 -6.68 25.14 -2.83
C LYS A 132 -6.36 26.09 -1.67
N ILE A 133 -6.19 27.37 -2.00
CA ILE A 133 -6.04 28.47 -1.05
C ILE A 133 -7.39 28.66 -0.35
N ASP A 134 -7.40 28.60 0.97
CA ASP A 134 -8.61 28.84 1.77
C ASP A 134 -9.06 30.31 1.66
N GLU A 135 -10.37 30.56 1.66
CA GLU A 135 -10.94 31.91 1.42
C GLU A 135 -10.38 32.98 2.36
N VAL A 136 -10.10 32.61 3.61
CA VAL A 136 -9.53 33.48 4.65
C VAL A 136 -8.22 34.14 4.24
N TYR A 137 -7.44 33.54 3.33
CA TYR A 137 -6.18 34.14 2.90
C TYR A 137 -6.34 35.35 1.99
N PHE A 138 -7.51 35.53 1.36
CA PHE A 138 -7.81 36.69 0.53
C PHE A 138 -8.10 37.96 1.37
N ASP A 139 -8.26 37.84 2.68
CA ASP A 139 -8.38 38.98 3.59
C ASP A 139 -7.04 39.70 3.83
N PHE A 140 -5.92 39.01 3.60
CA PHE A 140 -4.58 39.56 3.75
C PHE A 140 -4.10 40.26 2.48
N ASP A 141 -3.24 41.27 2.66
CA ASP A 141 -2.56 41.94 1.56
C ASP A 141 -1.31 41.18 1.13
N TYR A 142 -0.66 40.47 2.06
CA TYR A 142 0.48 39.62 1.81
C TYR A 142 0.47 38.42 2.75
N ILE A 143 0.66 37.22 2.21
CA ILE A 143 0.98 36.04 3.01
C ILE A 143 1.98 35.12 2.31
N GLY A 144 2.95 34.63 3.08
CA GLY A 144 3.95 33.65 2.67
C GLY A 144 4.28 32.68 3.82
N ALA A 145 5.40 31.98 3.73
CA ALA A 145 5.80 31.02 4.77
C ALA A 145 6.37 31.74 6.00
N PRO A 146 6.09 31.28 7.22
CA PRO A 146 6.75 31.82 8.41
C PRO A 146 8.22 31.36 8.46
N TRP A 147 9.10 32.27 8.86
CA TRP A 147 10.51 32.02 9.13
C TRP A 147 10.74 31.64 10.60
N LYS A 148 11.70 30.73 10.86
CA LYS A 148 12.05 30.25 12.21
C LYS A 148 12.66 31.34 13.08
N ASP A 149 13.44 32.23 12.49
CA ASP A 149 14.21 33.27 13.19
C ASP A 149 14.35 34.51 12.29
N ILE A 150 13.40 35.46 12.35
CA ILE A 150 13.54 36.76 11.66
C ILE A 150 14.80 37.51 12.15
N HIS A 151 15.39 37.08 13.29
CA HIS A 151 16.37 37.82 14.07
C HIS A 151 17.84 37.62 13.69
N LYS A 152 18.20 36.63 12.86
CA LYS A 152 19.63 36.27 12.67
C LYS A 152 20.32 36.80 11.42
N TRP A 153 19.61 37.07 10.32
CA TRP A 153 20.26 37.28 9.01
C TRP A 153 20.36 38.72 8.51
N LEU A 154 19.69 39.70 9.13
CA LEU A 154 19.52 41.03 8.49
C LEU A 154 19.95 42.26 9.30
N GLY A 155 20.43 42.10 10.53
CA GLY A 155 20.93 43.24 11.32
C GLY A 155 19.90 44.38 11.41
N LYS A 156 20.25 45.58 10.92
CA LYS A 156 19.36 46.77 10.91
C LYS A 156 18.28 46.77 9.80
N ASN A 157 18.34 45.86 8.82
CA ASN A 157 17.40 45.75 7.70
C ASN A 157 16.40 44.62 7.91
N LYS A 158 16.02 44.37 9.17
CA LYS A 158 15.13 43.28 9.56
C LYS A 158 13.69 43.58 9.08
N PRO A 159 12.99 42.64 8.43
CA PRO A 159 11.57 42.78 8.15
C PRO A 159 10.79 42.94 9.45
N THR A 160 9.81 43.84 9.44
CA THR A 160 8.94 44.11 10.59
C THR A 160 8.02 42.91 10.86
N TYR A 161 7.53 42.27 9.80
CA TYR A 161 6.58 41.16 9.86
C TYR A 161 7.19 39.84 9.40
N ASN A 162 6.69 38.75 9.99
CA ASN A 162 7.00 37.40 9.57
C ASN A 162 6.06 36.99 8.44
N GLY A 163 6.59 36.35 7.39
CA GLY A 163 5.80 35.89 6.25
C GLY A 163 6.59 36.03 4.97
N GLY A 164 7.69 35.31 4.86
CA GLY A 164 8.62 35.38 3.74
C GLY A 164 8.13 34.74 2.45
N ASN A 165 9.03 33.99 1.80
CA ASN A 165 8.72 33.12 0.67
C ASN A 165 8.33 33.88 -0.62
N GLY A 166 9.32 34.57 -1.19
CA GLY A 166 9.20 35.21 -2.50
C GLY A 166 8.64 34.29 -3.60
N GLY A 167 8.99 33.00 -3.57
CA GLY A 167 8.62 32.03 -4.60
C GLY A 167 7.26 31.35 -4.47
N PHE A 168 6.61 31.45 -3.31
CA PHE A 168 5.24 30.97 -3.05
C PHE A 168 4.55 31.89 -2.03
N SER A 169 4.04 33.02 -2.52
CA SER A 169 3.34 34.02 -1.71
C SER A 169 2.09 34.57 -2.41
N LEU A 170 1.03 34.79 -1.65
CA LEU A 170 -0.21 35.39 -2.13
C LEU A 170 -0.22 36.88 -1.80
N ARG A 171 -0.46 37.72 -2.81
CA ARG A 171 -0.31 39.18 -2.71
C ARG A 171 -1.52 39.90 -3.32
N ARG A 172 -2.08 40.88 -2.60
CA ARG A 172 -3.18 41.71 -3.09
C ARG A 172 -2.67 42.76 -4.06
N VAL A 173 -3.22 42.78 -5.27
CA VAL A 173 -2.69 43.58 -6.39
C VAL A 173 -2.61 45.07 -6.05
N LEU A 174 -3.70 45.66 -5.53
CA LEU A 174 -3.73 47.09 -5.21
C LEU A 174 -2.73 47.47 -4.10
N ALA A 175 -2.56 46.59 -3.10
CA ALA A 175 -1.62 46.83 -2.02
C ALA A 175 -0.16 46.75 -2.50
N MET A 176 0.13 45.87 -3.47
CA MET A 176 1.45 45.80 -4.09
C MET A 176 1.75 47.03 -4.94
N ILE A 177 0.79 47.51 -5.75
CA ILE A 177 0.93 48.76 -6.52
C ILE A 177 1.28 49.92 -5.56
N GLN A 178 0.48 50.11 -4.52
CA GLN A 178 0.70 51.16 -3.51
C GLN A 178 2.06 51.05 -2.82
N SER A 179 2.47 49.84 -2.43
CA SER A 179 3.77 49.59 -1.79
C SER A 179 4.94 49.92 -2.72
N CYS A 180 4.75 49.71 -4.03
CA CYS A 180 5.79 49.88 -5.05
C CYS A 180 5.82 51.29 -5.66
N GLU A 181 4.89 52.19 -5.32
CA GLU A 181 4.80 53.54 -5.91
C GLU A 181 6.10 54.35 -5.81
N CYS A 182 6.86 54.16 -4.73
CA CYS A 182 8.15 54.82 -4.55
C CYS A 182 9.18 54.48 -5.65
N ASN A 183 8.98 53.39 -6.39
CA ASN A 183 9.85 52.92 -7.47
C ASN A 183 9.34 53.26 -8.88
N ARG A 184 8.22 53.99 -9.04
CA ARG A 184 7.51 54.16 -10.34
C ARG A 184 8.38 54.67 -11.50
N ASN A 185 9.40 55.46 -11.22
CA ASN A 185 10.28 56.03 -12.25
C ASN A 185 11.75 55.61 -12.07
N LEU A 186 12.00 54.57 -11.29
CA LEU A 186 13.34 54.03 -11.07
C LEU A 186 13.59 52.88 -12.05
N SER A 187 14.81 52.83 -12.58
CA SER A 187 15.31 51.65 -13.28
C SER A 187 15.56 50.50 -12.30
N HIS A 188 15.65 49.26 -12.79
CA HIS A 188 15.87 48.09 -11.93
C HIS A 188 17.15 48.20 -11.07
N ASP A 189 18.21 48.84 -11.59
CA ASP A 189 19.48 49.02 -10.88
C ASP A 189 19.41 50.10 -9.78
N GLU A 190 18.42 51.00 -9.85
CA GLU A 190 18.18 52.04 -8.85
C GLU A 190 17.26 51.56 -7.71
N ILE A 191 16.49 50.50 -7.94
CA ILE A 191 15.64 49.89 -6.93
C ILE A 191 16.52 49.20 -5.87
N SER A 192 16.12 49.26 -4.60
CA SER A 192 16.87 48.67 -3.48
C SER A 192 17.33 47.22 -3.75
N VAL A 193 18.51 46.83 -3.28
CA VAL A 193 19.04 45.46 -3.41
C VAL A 193 18.40 44.45 -2.45
N VAL A 194 17.57 44.92 -1.50
CA VAL A 194 16.84 44.05 -0.58
C VAL A 194 15.90 43.14 -1.38
N ASN A 195 15.82 41.86 -1.02
CA ASN A 195 14.88 40.92 -1.63
C ASN A 195 13.44 41.45 -1.51
N GLU A 196 12.59 41.13 -2.48
CA GLU A 196 11.24 41.66 -2.55
C GLU A 196 10.35 41.20 -1.39
N ASP A 197 10.46 39.96 -0.94
CA ASP A 197 9.73 39.46 0.22
C ASP A 197 10.09 40.24 1.49
N GLY A 198 11.37 40.51 1.70
CA GLY A 198 11.85 41.39 2.77
C GLY A 198 11.35 42.83 2.64
N PHE A 199 11.26 43.37 1.42
CA PHE A 199 10.70 44.69 1.16
C PHE A 199 9.22 44.77 1.56
N PHE A 200 8.39 43.81 1.13
CA PHE A 200 6.97 43.79 1.48
C PHE A 200 6.75 43.52 2.96
N CYS A 201 7.47 42.58 3.57
CA CYS A 201 7.40 42.31 5.01
C CYS A 201 7.94 43.44 5.90
N SER A 202 8.52 44.49 5.32
CA SER A 202 8.92 45.71 6.03
C SER A 202 7.88 46.84 5.89
N ASN A 203 6.77 46.62 5.18
CA ASN A 203 5.75 47.63 4.97
C ASN A 203 4.63 47.53 6.02
N ASP A 204 4.63 48.48 6.96
CA ASP A 204 3.65 48.58 8.05
C ASP A 204 2.22 48.91 7.58
N THR A 205 2.01 49.25 6.30
CA THR A 205 0.66 49.51 5.76
C THR A 205 -0.06 48.25 5.30
N LEU A 206 0.61 47.11 5.21
CA LEU A 206 0.03 45.86 4.71
C LEU A 206 -0.67 45.09 5.83
N ASN A 207 -1.82 44.48 5.51
CA ASN A 207 -2.50 43.54 6.38
C ASN A 207 -1.88 42.14 6.27
N PHE A 208 -1.27 41.65 7.36
CA PHE A 208 -0.64 40.33 7.46
C PHE A 208 -1.45 39.36 8.32
N ALA A 209 -1.24 38.06 8.11
CA ALA A 209 -1.73 37.04 9.02
C ALA A 209 -1.07 37.16 10.41
N PRO A 210 -1.77 36.77 11.50
CA PRO A 210 -1.17 36.76 12.83
C PRO A 210 0.11 35.92 12.86
N GLU A 211 1.20 36.50 13.37
CA GLU A 211 2.52 35.89 13.33
C GLU A 211 2.55 34.50 14.00
N ASN A 212 3.15 33.52 13.32
CA ASN A 212 3.34 32.14 13.80
C ASN A 212 2.04 31.41 14.25
N SER A 213 0.88 31.94 13.91
CA SER A 213 -0.42 31.31 14.12
C SER A 213 -0.57 30.06 13.24
N ASN A 214 -1.57 29.24 13.56
CA ASN A 214 -1.86 28.04 12.76
C ASN A 214 -2.21 28.40 11.31
N ILE A 215 -2.98 29.47 11.09
CA ILE A 215 -3.33 29.94 9.74
C ILE A 215 -2.08 30.36 8.96
N HIS A 216 -1.11 31.00 9.60
CA HIS A 216 0.14 31.38 8.93
C HIS A 216 0.99 30.16 8.58
N LYS A 217 1.20 29.22 9.52
CA LYS A 217 1.95 27.98 9.28
C LYS A 217 1.31 27.08 8.22
N GLN A 218 -0.01 27.13 8.12
CA GLN A 218 -0.79 26.33 7.18
C GLN A 218 -0.74 26.87 5.74
N PHE A 219 -0.30 28.12 5.52
CA PHE A 219 -0.19 28.66 4.17
C PHE A 219 0.91 27.97 3.37
N SER A 220 2.19 28.13 3.73
CA SER A 220 3.27 27.45 3.01
C SER A 220 4.45 27.03 3.87
N ILE A 221 5.11 25.95 3.45
CA ILE A 221 6.36 25.46 4.04
C ILE A 221 7.55 26.06 3.30
N GLU A 222 8.42 26.73 4.04
CA GLU A 222 9.79 27.05 3.64
C GLU A 222 10.74 26.61 4.75
N GLU A 223 10.63 27.23 5.94
CA GLU A 223 11.45 26.89 7.11
C GLU A 223 10.69 26.13 8.22
N ILE A 224 9.40 26.42 8.39
CA ILE A 224 8.54 25.80 9.40
C ILE A 224 7.63 24.77 8.74
N PHE A 225 7.71 23.53 9.23
CA PHE A 225 6.88 22.43 8.75
C PHE A 225 5.43 22.57 9.24
N TYR A 226 4.50 22.16 8.37
CA TYR A 226 3.11 21.94 8.68
C TYR A 226 2.63 20.72 7.90
N GLU A 227 1.78 19.89 8.48
CA GLU A 227 1.43 18.60 7.87
C GLU A 227 0.56 18.74 6.61
N ASN A 228 -0.32 19.74 6.57
CA ASN A 228 -1.25 19.96 5.45
C ASN A 228 -1.23 21.42 4.94
N PRO A 229 -0.11 21.89 4.36
CA PRO A 229 0.03 23.26 3.91
C PRO A 229 -0.76 23.52 2.62
N VAL A 230 -0.97 24.79 2.25
CA VAL A 230 -1.47 25.15 0.91
C VAL A 230 -0.40 24.85 -0.15
N GLY A 231 0.88 25.13 0.14
CA GLY A 231 1.99 24.80 -0.74
C GLY A 231 3.35 24.81 -0.04
N CYS A 232 4.43 24.70 -0.81
CA CYS A 232 5.80 24.74 -0.30
C CYS A 232 6.76 25.41 -1.28
N HIS A 233 7.92 25.87 -0.77
CA HIS A 233 8.99 26.48 -1.55
C HIS A 233 10.36 26.03 -1.03
N GLN A 234 11.29 25.69 -1.94
CA GLN A 234 12.66 25.25 -1.63
C GLN A 234 12.74 24.22 -0.49
N LEU A 235 11.80 23.28 -0.51
CA LEU A 235 11.57 22.31 0.54
C LEU A 235 12.84 21.55 0.99
N TYR A 236 13.76 21.32 0.08
CA TYR A 236 15.03 20.62 0.31
C TYR A 236 16.06 21.41 1.14
N ARG A 237 15.76 22.64 1.56
CA ARG A 237 16.74 23.57 2.14
C ARG A 237 16.69 23.66 3.67
N TYR A 238 15.54 24.00 4.26
CA TYR A 238 15.49 24.51 5.64
C TYR A 238 14.81 23.58 6.68
N ILE A 239 14.02 22.61 6.23
CA ILE A 239 13.36 21.64 7.12
C ILE A 239 14.27 20.43 7.41
N THR A 240 13.90 19.67 8.44
CA THR A 240 14.58 18.42 8.83
C THR A 240 14.34 17.31 7.81
N ASP A 241 15.16 16.26 7.85
CA ASP A 241 15.00 15.12 6.93
C ASP A 241 13.66 14.41 7.14
N ASN A 242 13.21 14.22 8.38
CA ASN A 242 11.91 13.61 8.67
C ASN A 242 10.76 14.43 8.07
N GLU A 243 10.77 15.75 8.25
CA GLU A 243 9.77 16.66 7.68
C GLU A 243 9.81 16.63 6.14
N PHE A 244 11.01 16.65 5.56
CA PHE A 244 11.21 16.55 4.11
C PHE A 244 10.65 15.25 3.53
N TYR A 245 10.99 14.10 4.09
CA TYR A 245 10.46 12.82 3.59
C TYR A 245 8.96 12.68 3.83
N THR A 246 8.43 13.27 4.91
CA THR A 246 6.98 13.30 5.18
C THR A 246 6.24 14.02 4.06
N ILE A 247 6.66 15.24 3.70
CA ILE A 247 5.97 16.00 2.65
C ILE A 247 6.24 15.43 1.25
N ILE A 248 7.39 14.80 0.98
CA ILE A 248 7.63 14.05 -0.27
C ILE A 248 6.63 12.89 -0.39
N ASN A 249 6.33 12.19 0.71
CA ASN A 249 5.29 11.16 0.69
C ASN A 249 3.90 11.75 0.41
N ILE A 250 3.58 12.92 0.97
CA ILE A 250 2.32 13.63 0.69
C ILE A 250 2.22 14.02 -0.79
N ILE A 251 3.30 14.57 -1.38
CA ILE A 251 3.37 14.90 -2.82
C ILE A 251 3.08 13.66 -3.67
N LYS A 252 3.76 12.54 -3.37
CA LYS A 252 3.57 11.27 -4.09
C LYS A 252 2.14 10.75 -3.96
N GLN A 253 1.57 10.76 -2.76
CA GLN A 253 0.20 10.34 -2.53
C GLN A 253 -0.82 11.21 -3.28
N ARG A 254 -0.54 12.51 -3.38
CA ARG A 254 -1.47 13.46 -3.99
C ARG A 254 -1.40 13.49 -5.50
N PHE A 255 -0.21 13.66 -6.05
CA PHE A 255 -0.03 13.95 -7.48
C PHE A 255 0.43 12.76 -8.29
N HIS A 256 1.05 11.75 -7.68
CA HIS A 256 1.46 10.53 -8.39
C HIS A 256 0.34 9.49 -8.37
N LYS A 257 -0.90 9.95 -8.25
CA LYS A 257 -2.09 9.13 -8.43
C LYS A 257 -2.36 8.92 -9.93
N GLN A 258 -1.35 8.49 -10.69
CA GLN A 258 -1.62 7.47 -11.69
C GLN A 258 -1.86 6.19 -10.90
N SER A 259 -3.13 5.77 -10.77
CA SER A 259 -3.52 4.55 -10.10
C SER A 259 -2.95 3.34 -10.85
N SER A 260 -1.69 3.03 -10.61
CA SER A 260 -1.11 1.79 -11.09
C SER A 260 -1.73 0.67 -10.27
N THR A 261 -2.34 -0.27 -10.98
CA THR A 261 -3.24 -1.27 -10.43
C THR A 261 -2.60 -2.63 -10.55
N LEU A 262 -2.56 -3.36 -9.44
CA LEU A 262 -2.37 -4.80 -9.43
C LEU A 262 -3.74 -5.46 -9.63
N ILE A 263 -3.96 -6.02 -10.81
CA ILE A 263 -5.08 -6.92 -11.06
C ILE A 263 -4.63 -8.30 -10.58
N PHE A 264 -5.29 -8.83 -9.56
CA PHE A 264 -4.89 -10.10 -8.94
C PHE A 264 -6.01 -11.13 -9.07
N THR A 265 -5.75 -12.27 -9.68
CA THR A 265 -6.71 -13.38 -9.68
C THR A 265 -6.61 -14.13 -8.36
N LEU A 266 -7.68 -14.08 -7.55
CA LEU A 266 -7.71 -14.63 -6.19
C LEU A 266 -7.41 -16.13 -6.14
N PHE A 267 -7.59 -16.88 -7.21
CA PHE A 267 -7.08 -18.25 -7.27
C PHE A 267 -7.04 -18.75 -8.72
N GLY A 268 -5.89 -19.25 -9.15
CA GLY A 268 -5.74 -19.87 -10.47
C GLY A 268 -6.12 -21.36 -10.48
N GLY A 269 -6.64 -21.85 -11.61
CA GLY A 269 -7.06 -23.24 -11.81
C GLY A 269 -8.48 -23.42 -12.37
N ILE A 270 -8.94 -24.68 -12.47
CA ILE A 270 -10.13 -25.04 -13.26
C ILE A 270 -11.42 -25.12 -12.42
N ASN A 271 -11.35 -25.45 -11.12
CA ASN A 271 -12.54 -25.74 -10.28
C ASN A 271 -12.74 -24.73 -9.13
N GLY A 272 -13.91 -24.79 -8.47
CA GLY A 272 -14.14 -24.09 -7.21
C GLY A 272 -13.14 -24.51 -6.12
N VAL A 273 -12.89 -23.60 -5.16
CA VAL A 273 -11.71 -23.67 -4.29
C VAL A 273 -12.08 -23.58 -2.82
N GLY A 274 -11.42 -24.37 -1.97
CA GLY A 274 -11.64 -24.35 -0.52
C GLY A 274 -11.31 -22.99 0.11
N PHE A 275 -11.96 -22.68 1.24
CA PHE A 275 -11.86 -21.38 1.91
C PHE A 275 -10.42 -20.97 2.22
N TYR A 276 -9.64 -21.81 2.92
CA TYR A 276 -8.28 -21.45 3.33
C TYR A 276 -7.27 -21.38 2.19
N ASN A 277 -7.55 -22.06 1.06
CA ASN A 277 -6.75 -21.90 -0.15
C ASN A 277 -6.91 -20.47 -0.72
N GLN A 278 -8.13 -19.93 -0.70
CA GLN A 278 -8.37 -18.54 -1.10
C GLN A 278 -7.85 -17.53 -0.07
N ILE A 279 -7.88 -17.84 1.24
CA ILE A 279 -7.28 -16.97 2.27
C ILE A 279 -5.77 -16.82 2.05
N PHE A 280 -5.03 -17.91 1.83
CA PHE A 280 -3.59 -17.81 1.56
C PHE A 280 -3.28 -17.01 0.29
N SER A 281 -4.15 -17.13 -0.72
CA SER A 281 -4.04 -16.31 -1.92
C SER A 281 -4.39 -14.83 -1.69
N LEU A 282 -5.38 -14.53 -0.85
CA LEU A 282 -5.73 -13.17 -0.44
C LEU A 282 -4.59 -12.51 0.34
N GLU A 283 -3.97 -13.24 1.28
CA GLU A 283 -2.77 -12.80 2.00
C GLU A 283 -1.70 -12.33 0.99
N LEU A 284 -1.46 -13.11 -0.07
CA LEU A 284 -0.50 -12.79 -1.12
C LEU A 284 -0.91 -11.55 -1.92
N ALA A 285 -2.18 -11.43 -2.30
CA ALA A 285 -2.70 -10.29 -3.03
C ALA A 285 -2.49 -8.97 -2.26
N ILE A 286 -2.84 -8.97 -0.97
CA ILE A 286 -2.67 -7.82 -0.07
C ILE A 286 -1.19 -7.49 0.10
N PHE A 287 -0.35 -8.51 0.32
CA PHE A 287 1.09 -8.30 0.44
C PHE A 287 1.70 -7.69 -0.83
N MET A 288 1.38 -8.24 -2.01
CA MET A 288 1.88 -7.71 -3.29
C MET A 288 1.41 -6.28 -3.55
N SER A 289 0.14 -5.97 -3.26
CA SER A 289 -0.37 -4.59 -3.35
C SER A 289 0.44 -3.62 -2.48
N ASN A 290 0.77 -4.00 -1.25
CA ASN A 290 1.57 -3.15 -0.35
C ASN A 290 3.05 -3.10 -0.77
N PHE A 291 3.64 -4.23 -1.13
CA PHE A 291 5.06 -4.35 -1.48
C PHE A 291 5.40 -3.58 -2.76
N PHE A 292 4.54 -3.70 -3.79
CA PHE A 292 4.69 -3.00 -5.08
C PHE A 292 3.96 -1.65 -5.11
N LYS A 293 3.29 -1.26 -4.02
CA LYS A 293 2.58 0.02 -3.87
C LYS A 293 1.54 0.30 -4.96
N ARG A 294 0.69 -0.70 -5.21
CA ARG A 294 -0.36 -0.66 -6.24
C ARG A 294 -1.75 -0.77 -5.64
N GLU A 295 -2.72 -0.09 -6.23
CA GLU A 295 -4.14 -0.34 -5.95
C GLU A 295 -4.47 -1.80 -6.28
N LEU A 296 -5.27 -2.47 -5.44
CA LEU A 296 -5.61 -3.88 -5.63
C LEU A 296 -6.98 -4.06 -6.29
N HIS A 297 -7.01 -4.58 -7.50
CA HIS A 297 -8.22 -5.07 -8.15
C HIS A 297 -8.27 -6.59 -8.08
N LEU A 298 -9.05 -7.11 -7.14
CA LEU A 298 -9.12 -8.54 -6.86
C LEU A 298 -10.23 -9.21 -7.67
N ILE A 299 -9.83 -10.11 -8.56
CA ILE A 299 -10.72 -10.87 -9.43
C ILE A 299 -11.16 -12.14 -8.68
N ILE A 300 -12.46 -12.24 -8.43
CA ILE A 300 -13.12 -13.42 -7.86
C ILE A 300 -13.94 -14.09 -8.96
N ASN A 301 -13.30 -14.99 -9.69
CA ASN A 301 -13.91 -15.78 -10.77
C ASN A 301 -14.16 -17.24 -10.39
N LYS A 302 -13.77 -17.66 -9.18
CA LYS A 302 -14.00 -19.02 -8.68
C LYS A 302 -14.90 -19.00 -7.44
N PRO A 303 -15.95 -19.85 -7.40
CA PRO A 303 -16.74 -20.00 -6.20
C PRO A 303 -15.93 -20.68 -5.09
N LEU A 304 -16.36 -20.46 -3.85
CA LEU A 304 -15.98 -21.34 -2.76
C LEU A 304 -16.42 -22.78 -3.04
N ALA A 305 -15.65 -23.74 -2.55
CA ALA A 305 -15.97 -25.16 -2.63
C ALA A 305 -16.14 -25.79 -1.25
N ALA A 306 -17.16 -26.63 -1.12
CA ALA A 306 -17.34 -27.54 0.00
C ALA A 306 -17.15 -28.97 -0.52
N LEU A 307 -16.29 -29.75 0.14
CA LEU A 307 -15.98 -31.14 -0.25
C LEU A 307 -15.55 -31.30 -1.73
N GLY A 308 -14.85 -30.30 -2.27
CA GLY A 308 -14.38 -30.26 -3.66
C GLY A 308 -15.43 -29.78 -4.68
N VAL A 309 -16.65 -29.46 -4.25
CA VAL A 309 -17.73 -28.99 -5.13
C VAL A 309 -17.87 -27.48 -5.03
N GLY A 310 -17.51 -26.76 -6.10
CA GLY A 310 -17.66 -25.31 -6.21
C GLY A 310 -19.12 -24.88 -6.33
N ASN A 311 -19.55 -23.87 -5.56
CA ASN A 311 -20.93 -23.37 -5.59
C ASN A 311 -21.02 -21.90 -5.15
N TRP A 312 -21.52 -21.01 -6.03
CA TRP A 312 -21.68 -19.59 -5.72
C TRP A 312 -22.72 -19.29 -4.62
N ASN A 313 -23.62 -20.23 -4.32
CA ASN A 313 -24.52 -20.10 -3.16
C ASN A 313 -23.78 -20.22 -1.82
N LEU A 314 -22.52 -20.66 -1.82
CA LEU A 314 -21.63 -20.61 -0.66
C LEU A 314 -21.05 -19.21 -0.42
N GLY A 315 -21.29 -18.24 -1.30
CA GLY A 315 -20.71 -16.90 -1.21
C GLY A 315 -19.23 -16.85 -1.60
N THR A 316 -18.55 -15.83 -1.11
CA THR A 316 -17.13 -15.52 -1.28
C THR A 316 -16.43 -15.43 0.08
N ILE A 317 -15.10 -15.41 0.12
CA ILE A 317 -14.36 -15.28 1.39
C ILE A 317 -14.78 -14.04 2.21
N PHE A 318 -15.15 -12.95 1.54
CA PHE A 318 -15.61 -11.69 2.14
C PHE A 318 -16.94 -11.79 2.89
N ASP A 319 -17.71 -12.85 2.66
CA ASP A 319 -18.92 -13.12 3.45
C ASP A 319 -18.58 -13.63 4.87
N TYR A 320 -17.35 -14.10 5.10
CA TYR A 320 -16.93 -14.79 6.32
C TYR A 320 -15.78 -14.11 7.08
N ILE A 321 -15.09 -13.13 6.49
CA ILE A 321 -14.03 -12.33 7.14
C ILE A 321 -14.51 -10.92 7.50
N GLU A 322 -13.85 -10.30 8.48
CA GLU A 322 -14.02 -8.89 8.82
C GLU A 322 -13.51 -7.97 7.70
N ASP A 323 -13.82 -6.68 7.80
CA ASP A 323 -13.34 -5.67 6.85
C ASP A 323 -11.81 -5.59 6.81
N ILE A 324 -11.26 -5.54 5.59
CA ILE A 324 -9.82 -5.51 5.33
C ILE A 324 -9.33 -4.20 4.71
N SER A 325 -10.17 -3.17 4.61
CA SER A 325 -9.81 -1.93 3.92
C SER A 325 -8.59 -1.25 4.55
N HIS A 326 -8.42 -1.39 5.86
CA HIS A 326 -7.25 -0.88 6.59
C HIS A 326 -5.90 -1.55 6.18
N LEU A 327 -5.94 -2.69 5.50
CA LEU A 327 -4.74 -3.39 4.99
C LEU A 327 -4.36 -2.95 3.57
N LEU A 328 -5.14 -2.07 2.94
CA LEU A 328 -5.05 -1.72 1.52
C LEU A 328 -4.97 -0.19 1.35
N PRO A 329 -3.86 0.44 1.78
CA PRO A 329 -3.72 1.90 1.81
C PRO A 329 -3.70 2.54 0.40
N TYR A 330 -3.47 1.73 -0.64
CA TYR A 330 -3.43 2.17 -2.04
C TYR A 330 -4.78 2.04 -2.77
N GLY A 331 -5.83 1.58 -2.09
CA GLY A 331 -7.15 1.34 -2.68
C GLY A 331 -7.42 -0.13 -2.99
N PHE A 332 -8.70 -0.46 -3.12
CA PHE A 332 -9.15 -1.84 -3.34
C PHE A 332 -10.51 -1.93 -4.02
N LYS A 333 -10.63 -2.88 -4.95
CA LYS A 333 -11.89 -3.23 -5.61
C LYS A 333 -12.04 -4.74 -5.76
N ILE A 334 -13.24 -5.25 -5.45
CA ILE A 334 -13.62 -6.64 -5.72
C ILE A 334 -14.36 -6.70 -7.05
N ILE A 335 -13.95 -7.62 -7.92
CA ILE A 335 -14.53 -7.77 -9.26
C ILE A 335 -14.95 -9.22 -9.47
N LYS A 336 -16.24 -9.42 -9.75
CA LYS A 336 -16.83 -10.70 -10.13
C LYS A 336 -17.09 -10.69 -11.64
N SER A 337 -16.03 -10.71 -12.44
CA SER A 337 -16.10 -10.72 -13.91
C SER A 337 -15.00 -11.60 -14.46
N ASP A 338 -15.33 -12.35 -15.51
CA ASP A 338 -14.37 -13.16 -16.26
C ASP A 338 -13.82 -12.40 -17.48
N ASN A 339 -14.37 -11.22 -17.78
CA ASN A 339 -13.97 -10.41 -18.93
C ASN A 339 -13.22 -9.15 -18.47
N LEU A 340 -11.89 -9.27 -18.38
CA LEU A 340 -11.00 -8.18 -17.96
C LEU A 340 -10.80 -7.13 -19.07
N GLU A 341 -10.84 -7.53 -20.34
CA GLU A 341 -10.64 -6.64 -21.49
C GLU A 341 -11.73 -5.57 -21.63
N LYS A 342 -12.95 -5.83 -21.12
CA LYS A 342 -14.01 -4.81 -21.03
C LYS A 342 -13.79 -3.79 -19.91
N LEU A 343 -12.96 -4.12 -18.93
CA LEU A 343 -12.76 -3.31 -17.72
C LEU A 343 -11.46 -2.50 -17.78
N TYR A 344 -10.47 -2.96 -18.56
CA TYR A 344 -9.16 -2.36 -18.63
C TYR A 344 -8.64 -2.35 -20.06
N ASN A 345 -8.04 -1.23 -20.44
CA ASN A 345 -7.27 -1.12 -21.67
C ASN A 345 -5.78 -1.40 -21.35
N ASN A 346 -5.07 -2.09 -22.24
CA ASN A 346 -3.62 -2.31 -22.15
C ASN A 346 -3.13 -3.02 -20.87
N ILE A 347 -3.72 -4.18 -20.55
CA ILE A 347 -3.24 -5.01 -19.43
C ILE A 347 -1.86 -5.59 -19.75
N TYR A 348 -0.89 -5.39 -18.85
CA TYR A 348 0.38 -6.11 -18.87
C TYR A 348 0.28 -7.36 -17.98
N THR A 349 0.35 -8.55 -18.56
CA THR A 349 0.29 -9.80 -17.79
C THR A 349 1.69 -10.24 -17.37
N VAL A 350 1.86 -10.51 -16.07
CA VAL A 350 3.10 -11.09 -15.53
C VAL A 350 3.31 -12.48 -16.15
N ASN A 351 4.40 -12.66 -16.88
CA ASN A 351 4.70 -13.90 -17.59
C ASN A 351 5.34 -14.97 -16.69
N CYS A 352 4.60 -15.49 -15.72
CA CYS A 352 5.06 -16.61 -14.89
C CYS A 352 4.62 -17.96 -15.49
N GLU A 353 5.57 -18.86 -15.77
CA GLU A 353 5.26 -20.21 -16.31
C GLU A 353 4.54 -21.10 -15.29
N LYS A 354 4.86 -20.93 -14.00
CA LYS A 354 4.36 -21.75 -12.90
C LYS A 354 3.54 -20.93 -11.93
N TYR A 355 2.65 -21.61 -11.20
CA TYR A 355 1.95 -21.02 -10.06
C TYR A 355 2.91 -20.69 -8.93
N ILE A 356 2.59 -19.64 -8.17
CA ILE A 356 3.42 -19.08 -7.11
C ILE A 356 3.90 -20.12 -6.08
N SER A 357 3.11 -21.17 -5.79
CA SER A 357 3.53 -22.28 -4.92
C SER A 357 4.86 -22.91 -5.32
N SER A 358 5.15 -22.94 -6.62
CA SER A 358 6.33 -23.54 -7.22
C SER A 358 7.46 -22.55 -7.43
N CYS A 359 7.28 -21.30 -6.98
CA CYS A 359 8.16 -20.19 -7.27
C CYS A 359 8.66 -19.50 -6.01
N TYR A 360 9.75 -18.75 -6.17
CA TYR A 360 10.24 -17.80 -5.18
C TYR A 360 10.64 -16.47 -5.83
N TYR A 361 10.61 -15.41 -5.04
CA TYR A 361 11.03 -14.06 -5.39
C TYR A 361 12.16 -13.65 -4.45
N VAL A 362 13.20 -13.01 -4.98
CA VAL A 362 14.29 -12.42 -4.22
C VAL A 362 14.23 -10.92 -4.43
N GLU A 363 14.16 -10.15 -3.35
CA GLU A 363 14.31 -8.69 -3.45
C GLU A 363 15.71 -8.33 -3.98
N ASP A 364 15.78 -7.31 -4.83
CA ASP A 364 16.98 -6.88 -5.54
C ASP A 364 18.23 -6.75 -4.63
N SER A 365 18.06 -6.20 -3.42
CA SER A 365 19.15 -6.05 -2.45
C SER A 365 19.81 -7.36 -2.00
N PHE A 366 19.16 -8.51 -2.23
CA PHE A 366 19.66 -9.84 -1.89
C PHE A 366 20.11 -10.66 -3.10
N ARG A 367 20.09 -10.08 -4.31
CA ARG A 367 20.53 -10.75 -5.55
C ARG A 367 22.04 -10.58 -5.77
N THR A 368 22.83 -10.95 -4.77
CA THR A 368 24.29 -10.86 -4.80
C THR A 368 24.93 -12.20 -4.44
N ASP A 369 26.20 -12.38 -4.81
CA ASP A 369 26.95 -13.61 -4.50
C ASP A 369 27.01 -13.92 -2.99
N GLU A 370 26.95 -12.88 -2.15
CA GLU A 370 26.94 -12.99 -0.69
C GLU A 370 25.76 -13.84 -0.20
N TYR A 371 24.56 -13.65 -0.76
CA TYR A 371 23.35 -14.33 -0.34
C TYR A 371 23.03 -15.60 -1.13
N SER A 372 23.75 -15.85 -2.23
CA SER A 372 23.47 -16.94 -3.19
C SER A 372 23.22 -18.30 -2.54
N LYS A 373 24.05 -18.72 -1.57
CA LYS A 373 23.91 -20.00 -0.87
C LYS A 373 22.64 -20.08 -0.04
N ASP A 374 22.30 -19.01 0.67
CA ASP A 374 21.11 -18.96 1.52
C ASP A 374 19.83 -18.89 0.68
N VAL A 375 19.87 -18.12 -0.42
CA VAL A 375 18.78 -18.06 -1.40
C VAL A 375 18.52 -19.43 -2.02
N LEU A 376 19.56 -20.19 -2.37
CA LEU A 376 19.41 -21.55 -2.90
C LEU A 376 18.78 -22.51 -1.87
N GLU A 377 19.16 -22.41 -0.59
CA GLU A 377 18.53 -23.19 0.48
C GLU A 377 17.05 -22.79 0.69
N PHE A 378 16.75 -21.49 0.62
CA PHE A 378 15.38 -20.97 0.68
C PHE A 378 14.53 -21.45 -0.50
N ALA A 379 15.10 -21.45 -1.71
CA ALA A 379 14.43 -21.84 -2.94
C ALA A 379 13.93 -23.28 -2.86
N ASN A 380 14.76 -24.21 -2.34
CA ASN A 380 14.42 -25.63 -2.14
C ASN A 380 13.77 -26.26 -3.39
N GLY A 381 14.41 -26.09 -4.55
CA GLY A 381 13.95 -26.62 -5.84
C GLY A 381 12.81 -25.86 -6.53
N ARG A 382 12.41 -24.68 -6.01
CA ARG A 382 11.43 -23.79 -6.65
C ARG A 382 12.08 -22.90 -7.73
N THR A 383 11.26 -22.36 -8.61
CA THR A 383 11.69 -21.51 -9.73
C THR A 383 11.80 -20.04 -9.31
N ASP A 384 12.89 -19.39 -9.67
CA ASP A 384 13.05 -17.95 -9.49
C ASP A 384 12.12 -17.21 -10.46
N ILE A 385 11.30 -16.29 -9.94
CA ILE A 385 10.43 -15.41 -10.75
C ILE A 385 10.69 -13.92 -10.48
N SER A 386 11.88 -13.62 -9.98
CA SER A 386 12.27 -12.28 -9.54
C SER A 386 12.17 -11.24 -10.66
N ASN A 387 12.71 -11.56 -11.84
CA ASN A 387 12.68 -10.67 -12.99
C ASN A 387 11.27 -10.45 -13.54
N GLU A 388 10.44 -11.50 -13.52
CA GLU A 388 9.05 -11.47 -13.95
C GLU A 388 8.22 -10.54 -13.06
N LEU A 389 8.42 -10.60 -11.74
CA LEU A 389 7.68 -9.78 -10.79
C LEU A 389 8.20 -8.34 -10.69
N ASP A 390 9.44 -8.05 -11.06
CA ASP A 390 9.98 -6.68 -11.02
C ASP A 390 9.24 -5.71 -11.95
N CYS A 391 8.51 -6.21 -12.96
CA CYS A 391 7.62 -5.37 -13.76
C CYS A 391 6.54 -4.65 -12.93
N LEU A 392 6.21 -5.13 -11.72
CA LEU A 392 5.30 -4.48 -10.80
C LEU A 392 5.90 -3.22 -10.16
N PHE A 393 7.21 -2.99 -10.27
CA PHE A 393 7.83 -1.69 -9.93
C PHE A 393 7.81 -0.69 -11.09
N ASP A 394 7.44 -1.11 -12.30
CA ASP A 394 7.30 -0.21 -13.45
C ASP A 394 5.92 0.45 -13.46
N TYR A 395 5.85 1.65 -12.89
CA TYR A 395 4.60 2.40 -12.76
C TYR A 395 4.06 2.96 -14.09
N SER A 396 4.85 2.93 -15.18
CA SER A 396 4.32 3.24 -16.52
C SER A 396 3.27 2.21 -16.98
N LYS A 397 3.33 0.99 -16.43
CA LYS A 397 2.31 -0.04 -16.61
C LYS A 397 1.14 0.23 -15.68
N GLN A 398 0.11 0.91 -16.21
CA GLN A 398 -1.09 1.25 -15.45
C GLN A 398 -1.80 0.01 -14.87
N TYR A 399 -1.96 -1.05 -15.67
CA TYR A 399 -2.65 -2.28 -15.24
C TYR A 399 -1.72 -3.48 -15.38
N VAL A 400 -1.34 -4.08 -14.26
CA VAL A 400 -0.51 -5.30 -14.24
C VAL A 400 -1.31 -6.46 -13.69
N LEU A 401 -1.46 -7.53 -14.47
CA LEU A 401 -2.19 -8.73 -14.11
C LEU A 401 -1.27 -9.82 -13.57
N PHE A 402 -1.55 -10.28 -12.36
CA PHE A 402 -1.00 -11.50 -11.79
C PHE A 402 -2.10 -12.56 -11.66
N ASP A 403 -2.02 -13.63 -12.46
CA ASP A 403 -3.01 -14.71 -12.52
C ASP A 403 -2.48 -16.07 -12.04
N LYS A 404 -1.20 -16.14 -11.66
CA LYS A 404 -0.51 -17.36 -11.22
C LYS A 404 -0.53 -17.57 -9.72
N SER A 405 -1.62 -17.17 -9.07
CA SER A 405 -1.82 -17.43 -7.64
C SER A 405 -2.47 -18.79 -7.38
N ASN A 406 -2.13 -19.43 -6.25
CA ASN A 406 -2.79 -20.64 -5.76
C ASN A 406 -2.64 -20.75 -4.23
N ALA A 407 -2.76 -21.96 -3.66
CA ALA A 407 -2.87 -22.17 -2.21
C ALA A 407 -1.55 -21.97 -1.43
N SER A 408 -0.67 -21.11 -1.91
CA SER A 408 0.65 -20.82 -1.35
C SER A 408 0.54 -19.80 -0.23
N ARG A 409 1.10 -20.10 0.93
CA ARG A 409 1.13 -19.14 2.04
C ARG A 409 2.26 -18.12 1.87
N ILE A 410 2.01 -16.86 2.23
CA ILE A 410 2.89 -15.73 1.91
C ILE A 410 4.33 -15.84 2.42
N TYR A 411 4.54 -16.50 3.56
CA TYR A 411 5.83 -16.53 4.24
C TYR A 411 6.93 -17.29 3.50
N TYR A 412 6.57 -18.09 2.50
CA TYR A 412 7.50 -19.07 1.94
C TYR A 412 8.01 -18.65 0.57
N ASN A 413 7.37 -17.72 -0.14
CA ASN A 413 7.71 -17.39 -1.53
C ASN A 413 8.69 -16.22 -1.66
N PHE A 414 8.80 -15.34 -0.68
CA PHE A 414 9.59 -14.11 -0.82
C PHE A 414 10.81 -14.17 0.10
N TYR A 415 12.01 -14.07 -0.48
CA TYR A 415 13.26 -13.83 0.23
C TYR A 415 13.50 -12.32 0.26
N ILE A 416 13.17 -11.70 1.40
CA ILE A 416 13.08 -10.24 1.55
C ILE A 416 13.57 -9.79 2.93
N SER A 417 13.62 -8.47 3.15
CA SER A 417 14.04 -7.89 4.43
C SER A 417 13.09 -8.24 5.59
N LYS A 418 13.62 -8.15 6.82
CA LYS A 418 12.87 -8.42 8.06
C LYS A 418 11.64 -7.53 8.21
N GLU A 419 11.75 -6.26 7.87
CA GLU A 419 10.68 -5.27 7.96
C GLU A 419 9.47 -5.68 7.11
N LYS A 420 9.74 -6.30 5.95
CA LYS A 420 8.69 -6.74 5.04
C LYS A 420 8.07 -8.06 5.45
N TYR A 421 8.82 -8.94 6.13
CA TYR A 421 8.18 -10.05 6.82
C TYR A 421 7.30 -9.58 7.98
N ILE A 422 7.64 -8.51 8.70
CA ILE A 422 6.75 -7.94 9.73
C ILE A 422 5.41 -7.51 9.09
N LEU A 423 5.45 -6.89 7.90
CA LEU A 423 4.24 -6.58 7.14
C LEU A 423 3.42 -7.84 6.79
N MET A 424 4.07 -8.93 6.35
CA MET A 424 3.38 -10.21 6.11
C MET A 424 2.67 -10.75 7.37
N ASN A 425 3.33 -10.65 8.53
CA ASN A 425 2.74 -11.04 9.81
C ASN A 425 1.52 -10.18 10.15
N TYR A 426 1.65 -8.85 10.03
CA TYR A 426 0.53 -7.93 10.23
C TYR A 426 -0.66 -8.25 9.33
N ILE A 427 -0.45 -8.53 8.04
CA ILE A 427 -1.52 -8.89 7.10
C ILE A 427 -2.22 -10.18 7.54
N SER A 428 -1.46 -11.26 7.74
CA SER A 428 -2.03 -12.57 8.08
C SER A 428 -2.78 -12.54 9.42
N GLU A 429 -2.28 -11.77 10.38
CA GLU A 429 -2.92 -11.62 11.68
C GLU A 429 -4.20 -10.78 11.60
N ASN A 430 -4.37 -9.87 10.65
CA ASN A 430 -5.53 -8.99 10.59
C ASN A 430 -6.64 -9.47 9.64
N ILE A 431 -6.45 -10.58 8.91
CA ILE A 431 -7.53 -11.27 8.21
C ILE A 431 -8.30 -12.15 9.22
N LYS A 432 -9.27 -11.54 9.92
CA LYS A 432 -10.05 -12.22 10.96
C LYS A 432 -11.39 -12.73 10.45
N LEU A 433 -11.87 -13.84 11.03
CA LEU A 433 -13.24 -14.31 10.81
C LEU A 433 -14.24 -13.33 11.43
N LYS A 434 -15.43 -13.22 10.82
CA LYS A 434 -16.51 -12.39 11.36
C LYS A 434 -16.86 -12.79 12.79
N LYS A 435 -17.04 -11.80 13.66
CA LYS A 435 -17.42 -11.99 15.08
C LYS A 435 -18.62 -12.91 15.25
N ILE A 436 -19.59 -12.87 14.34
CA ILE A 436 -20.78 -13.72 14.43
C ILE A 436 -20.46 -15.23 14.38
N ILE A 437 -19.44 -15.63 13.61
CA ILE A 437 -18.95 -17.01 13.56
C ILE A 437 -18.27 -17.37 14.87
N LEU A 438 -17.42 -16.48 15.39
CA LEU A 438 -16.69 -16.67 16.66
C LEU A 438 -17.65 -16.78 17.85
N ASN A 439 -18.66 -15.92 17.91
CA ASN A 439 -19.70 -15.93 18.94
C ASN A 439 -20.49 -17.25 18.96
N CYS A 440 -20.66 -17.91 17.82
CA CYS A 440 -21.29 -19.22 17.75
C CYS A 440 -20.44 -20.31 18.41
N VAL A 441 -19.12 -20.18 18.40
CA VAL A 441 -18.21 -21.10 19.10
C VAL A 441 -18.24 -20.84 20.61
N ASP A 442 -18.33 -19.59 21.05
CA ASP A 442 -18.31 -19.20 22.47
C ASP A 442 -19.46 -19.79 23.30
N VAL A 443 -20.59 -20.09 22.67
CA VAL A 443 -21.75 -20.71 23.35
C VAL A 443 -21.68 -22.24 23.36
N ILE A 444 -20.73 -22.85 22.66
CA ILE A 444 -20.56 -24.32 22.63
C ILE A 444 -19.86 -24.76 23.92
N LYS A 445 -20.50 -25.68 24.65
CA LYS A 445 -19.90 -26.30 25.84
C LYS A 445 -18.81 -27.29 25.41
N LEU A 446 -17.55 -26.86 25.49
CA LEU A 446 -16.39 -27.70 25.23
C LEU A 446 -15.84 -28.30 26.53
N PRO A 447 -15.20 -29.49 26.47
CA PRO A 447 -14.45 -30.01 27.61
C PRO A 447 -13.34 -29.03 28.03
N ARG A 448 -13.01 -28.99 29.32
CA ARG A 448 -11.95 -28.11 29.86
C ARG A 448 -10.58 -28.41 29.25
N LYS A 449 -10.29 -29.69 29.02
CA LYS A 449 -9.10 -30.16 28.31
C LYS A 449 -9.51 -31.20 27.28
N PHE A 450 -8.99 -31.09 26.07
CA PHE A 450 -9.29 -32.04 24.99
C PHE A 450 -8.21 -32.00 23.91
N ILE A 451 -8.14 -33.10 23.16
CA ILE A 451 -7.33 -33.24 21.97
C ILE A 451 -8.26 -33.04 20.77
N SER A 452 -7.82 -32.29 19.77
CA SER A 452 -8.53 -32.21 18.49
C SER A 452 -7.75 -32.93 17.40
N LEU A 453 -8.49 -33.60 16.52
CA LEU A 453 -7.95 -34.35 15.39
C LEU A 453 -8.68 -33.92 14.12
N HIS A 454 -7.93 -33.38 13.17
CA HIS A 454 -8.44 -33.12 11.82
C HIS A 454 -8.00 -34.23 10.88
N ILE A 455 -8.97 -34.90 10.24
CA ILE A 455 -8.72 -35.93 9.22
C ILE A 455 -9.34 -35.48 7.90
N ARG A 456 -8.53 -35.36 6.85
CA ARG A 456 -8.99 -35.05 5.50
C ARG A 456 -8.93 -36.29 4.62
N PHE A 457 -10.02 -37.02 4.41
CA PHE A 457 -10.05 -38.21 3.56
C PHE A 457 -10.03 -37.90 2.05
N GLY A 458 -10.46 -36.71 1.63
CA GLY A 458 -10.43 -36.26 0.24
C GLY A 458 -11.77 -35.76 -0.29
N ASP A 459 -11.74 -35.17 -1.49
CA ASP A 459 -12.94 -34.63 -2.13
C ASP A 459 -13.86 -35.75 -2.67
N ILE A 460 -15.16 -35.47 -2.78
CA ILE A 460 -16.14 -36.46 -3.28
C ILE A 460 -15.76 -36.94 -4.69
N GLY A 461 -15.73 -38.26 -4.91
CA GLY A 461 -15.47 -38.87 -6.21
C GLY A 461 -14.00 -38.90 -6.64
N ARG A 462 -13.06 -38.41 -5.82
CA ARG A 462 -11.62 -38.62 -6.00
C ARG A 462 -11.17 -39.76 -5.07
N GLY A 463 -10.34 -40.68 -5.58
CA GLY A 463 -9.94 -41.90 -4.86
C GLY A 463 -9.29 -41.63 -3.50
N ASN A 464 -9.29 -42.64 -2.62
CA ASN A 464 -8.72 -42.54 -1.27
C ASN A 464 -7.21 -42.26 -1.36
N PHE A 465 -6.79 -41.00 -1.11
CA PHE A 465 -5.37 -40.61 -1.03
C PHE A 465 -4.68 -41.02 0.28
N ILE A 466 -5.39 -41.76 1.13
CA ILE A 466 -5.01 -42.01 2.52
C ILE A 466 -5.08 -43.49 2.82
N ASN A 467 -4.10 -43.96 3.59
CA ASN A 467 -4.06 -45.31 4.14
C ASN A 467 -4.78 -45.35 5.50
N PRO A 468 -6.01 -45.90 5.60
CA PRO A 468 -6.79 -45.92 6.84
C PRO A 468 -6.08 -46.63 7.99
N ARG A 469 -5.35 -47.72 7.69
CA ARG A 469 -4.59 -48.47 8.71
C ARG A 469 -3.47 -47.62 9.29
N ARG A 470 -2.79 -46.83 8.46
CA ARG A 470 -1.70 -45.94 8.88
C ARG A 470 -2.21 -44.89 9.88
N ILE A 471 -3.31 -44.21 9.55
CA ILE A 471 -3.93 -43.24 10.47
C ILE A 471 -4.31 -43.90 11.80
N ILE A 472 -5.02 -45.03 11.75
CA ILE A 472 -5.48 -45.71 12.97
C ILE A 472 -4.28 -46.10 13.85
N ASN A 473 -3.23 -46.65 13.26
CA ASN A 473 -2.03 -47.07 14.00
C ASN A 473 -1.30 -45.87 14.60
N ASN A 474 -1.05 -44.82 13.81
CA ASN A 474 -0.39 -43.60 14.26
C ASN A 474 -1.14 -42.95 15.43
N ILE A 475 -2.45 -42.76 15.28
CA ILE A 475 -3.28 -42.17 16.33
C ILE A 475 -3.36 -43.08 17.55
N THR A 476 -3.58 -44.38 17.37
CA THR A 476 -3.68 -45.32 18.51
C THR A 476 -2.38 -45.33 19.33
N ASN A 477 -1.24 -45.39 18.65
CA ASN A 477 0.08 -45.41 19.29
C ASN A 477 0.34 -44.10 20.04
N TRP A 478 0.15 -42.95 19.38
CA TRP A 478 0.35 -41.66 20.02
C TRP A 478 -0.59 -41.45 21.21
N MET A 479 -1.88 -41.78 21.06
CA MET A 479 -2.86 -41.66 22.15
C MET A 479 -2.49 -42.53 23.36
N SER A 480 -1.96 -43.74 23.14
CA SER A 480 -1.54 -44.63 24.22
C SER A 480 -0.35 -44.09 25.02
N LEU A 481 0.55 -43.35 24.36
CA LEU A 481 1.75 -42.78 24.97
C LEU A 481 1.48 -41.42 25.63
N HIS A 482 0.63 -40.59 25.02
CA HIS A 482 0.53 -39.16 25.35
C HIS A 482 -0.83 -38.73 25.93
N ASN A 483 -1.89 -39.52 25.78
CA ASN A 483 -3.21 -39.22 26.36
C ASN A 483 -3.49 -40.03 27.65
N THR A 484 -2.53 -40.06 28.57
CA THR A 484 -2.61 -40.87 29.80
C THR A 484 -3.74 -40.46 30.75
N ASN A 485 -4.22 -39.21 30.65
CA ASN A 485 -5.36 -38.69 31.42
C ASN A 485 -6.73 -38.93 30.73
N ASN A 486 -6.76 -39.68 29.62
CA ASN A 486 -7.97 -40.00 28.86
C ASN A 486 -8.82 -38.76 28.50
N HIS A 487 -8.17 -37.70 28.03
CA HIS A 487 -8.87 -36.50 27.57
C HIS A 487 -9.76 -36.84 26.36
N PRO A 488 -10.95 -36.20 26.23
CA PRO A 488 -11.83 -36.38 25.07
C PRO A 488 -11.14 -36.05 23.75
N LEU A 489 -11.53 -36.76 22.69
CA LEU A 489 -11.02 -36.57 21.34
C LEU A 489 -12.09 -35.92 20.46
N ILE A 490 -11.90 -34.65 20.11
CA ILE A 490 -12.80 -33.95 19.17
C ILE A 490 -12.31 -34.15 17.74
N ILE A 491 -13.15 -34.72 16.87
CA ILE A 491 -12.77 -35.01 15.48
C ILE A 491 -13.53 -34.11 14.50
N MET A 492 -12.76 -33.42 13.64
CA MET A 492 -13.25 -32.74 12.44
C MET A 492 -12.79 -33.51 11.20
N CYS A 493 -13.71 -33.84 10.30
CA CYS A 493 -13.39 -34.51 9.04
C CYS A 493 -14.42 -34.22 7.94
N ASP A 494 -13.99 -34.42 6.70
CA ASP A 494 -14.81 -34.31 5.49
C ASP A 494 -15.77 -35.49 5.28
N HIS A 495 -15.44 -36.69 5.81
CA HIS A 495 -16.28 -37.89 5.72
C HIS A 495 -16.54 -38.50 7.11
N PRO A 496 -17.54 -38.00 7.86
CA PRO A 496 -17.80 -38.43 9.25
C PRO A 496 -18.25 -39.89 9.38
N LYS A 497 -18.74 -40.50 8.30
CA LYS A 497 -19.14 -41.91 8.25
C LYS A 497 -17.99 -42.86 7.86
N HIS A 498 -16.78 -42.35 7.66
CA HIS A 498 -15.65 -43.18 7.24
C HIS A 498 -15.29 -44.22 8.33
N PRO A 499 -14.94 -45.48 7.98
CA PRO A 499 -14.68 -46.55 8.96
C PRO A 499 -13.62 -46.22 10.02
N VAL A 500 -12.64 -45.37 9.69
CA VAL A 500 -11.62 -44.88 10.65
C VAL A 500 -12.27 -44.21 11.86
N ILE A 501 -13.31 -43.39 11.63
CA ILE A 501 -13.99 -42.66 12.69
C ILE A 501 -14.65 -43.64 13.66
N LYS A 502 -15.37 -44.63 13.13
CA LYS A 502 -16.01 -45.69 13.93
C LYS A 502 -15.00 -46.46 14.79
N ILE A 503 -13.82 -46.76 14.24
CA ILE A 503 -12.76 -47.49 14.98
C ILE A 503 -12.18 -46.63 16.10
N LEU A 504 -12.00 -45.32 15.88
CA LEU A 504 -11.53 -44.41 16.92
C LEU A 504 -12.58 -44.21 18.03
N ASP A 505 -13.85 -44.08 17.66
CA ASP A 505 -15.00 -43.94 18.57
C ASP A 505 -15.19 -45.16 19.48
N MET A 506 -14.87 -46.37 18.99
CA MET A 506 -14.84 -47.59 19.82
C MET A 506 -13.73 -47.61 20.88
N LYS A 507 -12.67 -46.82 20.70
CA LYS A 507 -11.46 -46.86 21.54
C LYS A 507 -11.34 -45.67 22.50
N TYR A 508 -11.91 -44.53 22.13
CA TYR A 508 -11.72 -43.26 22.83
C TYR A 508 -13.05 -42.54 23.00
N ASN A 509 -13.13 -41.61 23.96
CA ASN A 509 -14.28 -40.72 24.10
C ASN A 509 -14.29 -39.69 22.96
N VAL A 510 -14.90 -40.05 21.83
CA VAL A 510 -14.93 -39.23 20.61
C VAL A 510 -16.15 -38.31 20.60
N LEU A 511 -15.91 -37.03 20.29
CA LEU A 511 -16.95 -36.05 20.01
C LEU A 511 -16.76 -35.50 18.60
N MET A 512 -17.73 -35.72 17.71
CA MET A 512 -17.66 -35.15 16.36
C MET A 512 -17.95 -33.64 16.40
N SER A 513 -17.07 -32.83 15.80
CA SER A 513 -17.19 -31.35 15.82
C SER A 513 -18.53 -30.86 15.29
N HIS A 514 -19.00 -31.41 14.17
CA HIS A 514 -20.29 -31.02 13.57
C HIS A 514 -21.51 -31.30 14.48
N ASN A 515 -21.42 -32.27 15.40
CA ASN A 515 -22.50 -32.57 16.35
C ASN A 515 -22.55 -31.58 17.52
N LEU A 516 -21.50 -30.78 17.72
CA LEU A 516 -21.42 -29.78 18.80
C LEU A 516 -22.08 -28.44 18.42
N ILE A 517 -22.46 -28.28 17.14
CA ILE A 517 -22.89 -26.99 16.58
C ILE A 517 -24.42 -26.90 16.56
N ASN A 518 -24.97 -25.80 17.08
CA ASN A 518 -26.37 -25.45 16.87
C ASN A 518 -26.54 -24.72 15.53
N ASN A 519 -27.18 -25.39 14.57
CA ASN A 519 -27.25 -24.94 13.18
C ASN A 519 -28.31 -23.88 12.89
N ASP A 520 -29.26 -23.62 13.80
CA ASP A 520 -30.45 -22.83 13.45
C ASP A 520 -30.12 -21.35 13.20
N LYS A 521 -29.23 -20.75 14.00
CA LYS A 521 -28.79 -19.37 13.82
C LYS A 521 -27.97 -19.17 12.54
N ILE A 522 -27.10 -20.13 12.20
CA ILE A 522 -26.23 -20.05 11.01
C ILE A 522 -27.04 -20.23 9.73
N LYS A 523 -28.04 -21.12 9.72
CA LYS A 523 -28.95 -21.33 8.59
C LYS A 523 -29.78 -20.09 8.22
N GLN A 524 -30.05 -19.20 9.18
CA GLN A 524 -30.77 -17.95 8.92
C GLN A 524 -29.87 -16.88 8.28
N LEU A 525 -28.56 -16.93 8.52
CA LEU A 525 -27.61 -15.90 8.08
C LEU A 525 -27.00 -16.18 6.70
N TYR A 526 -26.88 -17.46 6.34
CA TYR A 526 -26.22 -17.88 5.11
C TYR A 526 -27.15 -18.71 4.23
N LYS A 527 -27.22 -18.36 2.94
CA LYS A 527 -27.97 -19.12 1.92
C LYS A 527 -27.55 -20.59 1.88
N ASN A 528 -26.26 -20.86 2.07
CA ASN A 528 -25.73 -22.19 2.32
C ASN A 528 -24.78 -22.13 3.53
N PRO A 529 -25.10 -22.80 4.65
CA PRO A 529 -24.33 -22.69 5.89
C PRO A 529 -23.02 -23.48 5.89
N ALA A 530 -22.71 -24.25 4.83
CA ALA A 530 -21.61 -25.23 4.85
C ALA A 530 -20.25 -24.62 5.21
N ILE A 531 -19.90 -23.45 4.67
CA ILE A 531 -18.63 -22.78 4.98
C ILE A 531 -18.65 -22.24 6.42
N ALA A 532 -19.73 -21.60 6.87
CA ALA A 532 -19.83 -21.11 8.24
C ALA A 532 -19.75 -22.24 9.27
N MET A 533 -20.43 -23.37 9.04
CA MET A 533 -20.33 -24.55 9.90
C MET A 533 -18.89 -25.09 9.93
N PHE A 534 -18.25 -25.25 8.77
CA PHE A 534 -16.84 -25.65 8.68
C PHE A 534 -15.91 -24.72 9.47
N LEU A 535 -16.11 -23.41 9.40
CA LEU A 535 -15.30 -22.44 10.14
C LEU A 535 -15.49 -22.56 11.66
N ILE A 536 -16.72 -22.84 12.12
CA ILE A 536 -17.00 -23.12 13.54
C ILE A 536 -16.29 -24.41 13.97
N GLU A 537 -16.40 -25.50 13.20
CA GLU A 537 -15.72 -26.77 13.49
C GLU A 537 -14.20 -26.58 13.59
N LYS A 538 -13.63 -25.82 12.65
CA LYS A 538 -12.21 -25.49 12.62
C LYS A 538 -11.79 -24.68 13.85
N THR A 539 -12.59 -23.68 14.27
CA THR A 539 -12.31 -22.89 15.49
C THR A 539 -12.47 -23.72 16.77
N ILE A 540 -13.35 -24.72 16.81
CA ILE A 540 -13.38 -25.70 17.92
C ILE A 540 -12.05 -26.44 18.00
N CYS A 541 -11.52 -26.93 16.87
CA CYS A 541 -10.24 -27.64 16.85
C CYS A 541 -9.08 -26.77 17.36
N GLU A 542 -9.07 -25.47 17.06
CA GLU A 542 -8.05 -24.50 17.52
C GLU A 542 -8.06 -24.27 19.05
N ARG A 543 -9.19 -24.54 19.71
CA ARG A 543 -9.30 -24.40 21.17
C ARG A 543 -8.66 -25.55 21.95
N ALA A 544 -8.33 -26.66 21.29
CA ALA A 544 -7.70 -27.81 21.93
C ALA A 544 -6.37 -27.47 22.61
N ASP A 545 -6.00 -28.30 23.59
CA ASP A 545 -4.67 -28.27 24.20
C ASP A 545 -3.62 -28.84 23.24
N ILE A 546 -4.00 -29.88 22.49
CA ILE A 546 -3.20 -30.52 21.45
C ILE A 546 -4.08 -30.70 20.22
N PHE A 547 -3.61 -30.19 19.09
CA PHE A 547 -4.21 -30.42 17.78
C PHE A 547 -3.31 -31.35 16.97
N ILE A 548 -3.91 -32.37 16.35
CA ILE A 548 -3.26 -33.28 15.41
C ILE A 548 -3.88 -33.05 14.03
N GLY A 549 -3.11 -32.53 13.08
CA GLY A 549 -3.60 -32.18 11.74
C GLY A 549 -3.33 -33.26 10.69
N THR A 550 -3.97 -33.17 9.52
CA THR A 550 -3.56 -33.89 8.31
C THR A 550 -2.56 -33.04 7.53
N ALA A 551 -1.37 -33.60 7.24
CA ALA A 551 -0.43 -33.01 6.29
C ALA A 551 -1.09 -32.88 4.91
N THR A 552 -0.72 -31.89 4.10
CA THR A 552 -1.41 -31.55 2.82
C THR A 552 -2.80 -30.93 2.98
N SER A 553 -3.14 -30.40 4.15
CA SER A 553 -4.33 -29.58 4.32
C SER A 553 -3.99 -28.17 4.75
N THR A 554 -4.38 -27.19 3.93
CA THR A 554 -4.30 -25.76 4.26
C THR A 554 -5.05 -25.42 5.56
N VAL A 555 -6.11 -26.16 5.87
CA VAL A 555 -6.85 -26.05 7.14
C VAL A 555 -5.96 -26.42 8.33
N SER A 556 -5.27 -27.56 8.26
CA SER A 556 -4.32 -27.97 9.31
C SER A 556 -3.16 -26.98 9.42
N VAL A 557 -2.63 -26.50 8.29
CA VAL A 557 -1.56 -25.50 8.25
C VAL A 557 -1.98 -24.21 8.95
N HIS A 558 -3.20 -23.75 8.70
CA HIS A 558 -3.72 -22.55 9.35
C HIS A 558 -3.96 -22.76 10.85
N ILE A 559 -4.51 -23.91 11.28
CA ILE A 559 -4.68 -24.22 12.71
C ILE A 559 -3.31 -24.23 13.41
N ASN A 560 -2.31 -24.89 12.82
CA ASN A 560 -0.97 -24.95 13.39
C ASN A 560 -0.30 -23.58 13.49
N TYR A 561 -0.53 -22.70 12.52
CA TYR A 561 -0.11 -21.30 12.63
C TYR A 561 -0.74 -20.58 13.81
N ASN A 562 -2.06 -20.70 13.98
CA ASN A 562 -2.74 -20.09 15.11
C ASN A 562 -2.26 -20.67 16.44
N ASN A 563 -2.00 -21.98 16.50
CA ASN A 563 -1.40 -22.60 17.68
C ASN A 563 0.00 -22.05 17.96
N TYR A 564 0.83 -21.86 16.94
CA TYR A 564 2.16 -21.27 17.08
C TYR A 564 2.10 -19.86 17.69
N LEU A 565 1.24 -18.99 17.16
CA LEU A 565 1.02 -17.64 17.69
C LEU A 565 0.54 -17.64 19.15
N ASN A 566 -0.30 -18.61 19.51
CA ASN A 566 -0.85 -18.74 20.86
C ASN A 566 0.02 -19.59 21.81
N TYR A 567 1.30 -19.83 21.47
CA TYR A 567 2.24 -20.64 22.27
C TYR A 567 1.75 -22.08 22.57
N LYS A 568 0.90 -22.63 21.70
CA LYS A 568 0.41 -24.01 21.76
C LYS A 568 1.24 -24.96 20.88
N PRO A 569 1.22 -26.28 21.11
CA PRO A 569 1.82 -27.25 20.19
C PRO A 569 1.22 -27.17 18.79
N TYR A 570 2.07 -27.20 17.75
CA TYR A 570 1.69 -26.91 16.35
C TYR A 570 2.31 -27.86 15.31
N TYR A 571 3.03 -28.89 15.75
CA TYR A 571 3.86 -29.74 14.89
C TYR A 571 3.32 -31.17 14.75
N HIS A 572 2.15 -31.46 15.32
CA HIS A 572 1.58 -32.80 15.31
C HIS A 572 0.74 -33.04 14.05
N TYR A 573 1.04 -34.12 13.33
CA TYR A 573 0.32 -34.55 12.15
C TYR A 573 -0.02 -36.04 12.23
N ASN A 574 -1.25 -36.44 11.88
CA ASN A 574 -1.66 -37.84 11.94
C ASN A 574 -1.02 -38.71 10.84
N ASP A 575 -0.56 -38.04 9.78
CA ASP A 575 0.04 -38.69 8.64
C ASP A 575 1.12 -37.79 8.00
N CYS A 576 2.05 -38.43 7.29
CA CYS A 576 3.07 -37.79 6.48
C CYS A 576 2.82 -38.06 4.99
N TYR A 577 3.34 -37.19 4.14
CA TYR A 577 3.13 -37.23 2.69
C TYR A 577 4.44 -37.49 1.96
N GLY A 578 4.43 -38.36 0.94
CA GLY A 578 5.57 -38.62 0.05
C GLY A 578 6.73 -39.41 0.67
N ASN A 579 7.92 -39.32 0.06
CA ASN A 579 9.13 -40.09 0.39
C ASN A 579 9.88 -39.58 1.64
N VAL A 580 9.25 -38.80 2.50
CA VAL A 580 9.86 -38.26 3.74
C VAL A 580 9.44 -39.03 4.99
N GLU A 581 8.96 -40.27 4.82
CA GLU A 581 8.54 -41.14 5.94
C GLU A 581 9.66 -41.37 6.95
N ASP A 582 10.91 -41.50 6.49
CA ASP A 582 12.07 -41.75 7.34
C ASP A 582 12.38 -40.54 8.26
N ASN A 583 11.90 -39.35 7.89
CA ASN A 583 12.10 -38.11 8.63
C ASN A 583 10.90 -37.75 9.50
N PHE A 584 9.96 -38.70 9.71
CA PHE A 584 8.76 -38.49 10.51
C PHE A 584 8.71 -39.45 11.71
N ASP A 585 8.75 -38.88 12.92
CA ASP A 585 8.62 -39.65 14.15
C ASP A 585 7.14 -40.03 14.36
N LYS A 586 6.81 -41.30 14.11
CA LYS A 586 5.46 -41.86 14.22
C LYS A 586 4.97 -41.98 15.67
N GLN A 587 5.86 -41.95 16.67
CA GLN A 587 5.49 -41.97 18.09
C GLN A 587 5.18 -40.57 18.63
N MET A 588 5.87 -39.56 18.10
CA MET A 588 5.65 -38.14 18.45
C MET A 588 4.74 -37.41 17.47
N LEU A 589 4.40 -38.04 16.34
CA LEU A 589 3.62 -37.48 15.24
C LEU A 589 4.19 -36.17 14.67
N LYS A 590 5.52 -36.06 14.54
CA LYS A 590 6.18 -34.83 14.07
C LYS A 590 7.42 -35.12 13.23
N PHE A 591 7.80 -34.15 12.39
CA PHE A 591 9.05 -34.23 11.63
C PHE A 591 10.28 -34.09 12.53
N ILE A 592 11.32 -34.88 12.23
CA ILE A 592 12.63 -34.81 12.88
C ILE A 592 13.59 -33.93 12.09
N LYS A 593 14.49 -33.25 12.81
CA LYS A 593 15.55 -32.43 12.19
C LYS A 593 16.71 -33.33 11.80
N VAL A 594 16.81 -33.67 10.52
CA VAL A 594 17.88 -34.52 9.98
C VAL A 594 19.10 -33.71 9.51
N ASN A 595 18.91 -32.43 9.19
CA ASN A 595 19.96 -31.47 8.80
C ASN A 595 19.96 -30.25 9.74
N PRO A 596 20.31 -30.39 11.03
CA PRO A 596 20.16 -29.33 12.03
C PRO A 596 20.96 -28.04 11.72
N GLU A 597 21.99 -28.13 10.90
CA GLU A 597 22.87 -27.04 10.47
C GLU A 597 22.27 -26.11 9.40
N LYS A 598 21.28 -26.59 8.64
CA LYS A 598 20.57 -25.77 7.64
C LYS A 598 19.84 -24.62 8.32
N LYS A 599 19.68 -23.48 7.65
CA LYS A 599 19.01 -22.31 8.19
C LYS A 599 17.50 -22.49 8.26
N TRP A 600 16.90 -22.90 7.14
CA TRP A 600 15.44 -22.95 6.94
C TRP A 600 14.84 -24.26 7.45
N THR A 601 13.67 -24.21 8.07
CA THR A 601 13.07 -25.40 8.72
C THR A 601 12.76 -26.52 7.72
N TRP A 602 12.32 -26.20 6.50
CA TRP A 602 12.15 -27.21 5.44
C TRP A 602 13.47 -27.88 5.08
N GLY A 603 14.58 -27.14 5.04
CA GLY A 603 15.92 -27.68 4.88
C GLY A 603 16.30 -28.63 6.03
N LYS A 604 16.03 -28.21 7.28
CA LYS A 604 16.29 -29.01 8.50
C LYS A 604 15.57 -30.34 8.50
N TYR A 605 14.36 -30.39 7.96
CA TYR A 605 13.56 -31.61 7.83
C TYR A 605 13.88 -32.44 6.58
N ASN A 606 14.73 -31.92 5.69
CA ASN A 606 14.89 -32.43 4.34
C ASN A 606 13.52 -32.61 3.65
N TYR A 607 12.68 -31.58 3.75
CA TYR A 607 11.31 -31.61 3.26
C TYR A 607 11.27 -31.59 1.73
N ILE A 608 10.21 -32.15 1.16
CA ILE A 608 10.03 -32.31 -0.29
C ILE A 608 10.21 -30.97 -1.01
N GLU A 609 11.02 -31.00 -2.07
CA GLU A 609 11.33 -29.86 -2.92
C GLU A 609 10.13 -29.38 -3.76
N GLY A 610 10.18 -28.11 -4.18
CA GLY A 610 9.22 -27.52 -5.11
C GLY A 610 7.91 -27.11 -4.45
N HIS A 611 6.80 -27.32 -5.17
CA HIS A 611 5.52 -26.74 -4.81
C HIS A 611 4.93 -27.14 -3.44
N PRO A 612 5.13 -28.37 -2.91
CA PRO A 612 4.52 -28.79 -1.65
C PRO A 612 4.90 -27.89 -0.47
N LEU A 613 6.16 -27.46 -0.41
CA LEU A 613 6.71 -26.60 0.66
C LEU A 613 5.81 -25.42 1.00
N SER A 614 5.20 -24.82 -0.01
CA SER A 614 4.45 -23.59 0.16
C SER A 614 3.06 -23.74 0.82
N TRP A 615 2.55 -24.96 0.99
CA TRP A 615 1.16 -25.15 1.46
C TRP A 615 0.85 -26.47 2.19
N THR A 616 1.72 -27.49 2.11
CA THR A 616 1.39 -28.82 2.67
C THR A 616 1.75 -28.99 4.14
N LEU A 617 2.66 -28.16 4.66
CA LEU A 617 3.12 -28.19 6.04
C LEU A 617 3.25 -26.76 6.57
N PHE A 618 3.00 -26.58 7.86
CA PHE A 618 3.27 -25.31 8.52
C PHE A 618 4.75 -25.21 8.92
N PHE A 619 5.43 -24.18 8.43
CA PHE A 619 6.76 -23.76 8.83
C PHE A 619 6.67 -22.42 9.56
N ASN A 620 7.42 -22.28 10.65
CA ASN A 620 7.40 -21.06 11.46
C ASN A 620 8.48 -20.04 11.06
N ASP A 621 9.26 -20.33 10.02
CA ASP A 621 10.19 -19.41 9.40
C ASP A 621 9.45 -18.14 8.95
N ASN A 622 10.11 -16.99 9.09
CA ASN A 622 9.57 -15.66 8.74
C ASN A 622 8.35 -15.19 9.57
N ILE A 623 8.00 -15.91 10.65
CA ILE A 623 6.91 -15.53 11.56
C ILE A 623 7.49 -14.94 12.84
N TYR A 624 7.14 -13.68 13.10
CA TYR A 624 7.58 -12.93 14.28
C TYR A 624 6.41 -12.88 15.27
N ARG A 625 6.59 -13.56 16.40
CA ARG A 625 5.63 -13.60 17.51
C ARG A 625 5.85 -12.44 18.47
#